data_AF-A0A7Y9GCN4-F1
#
_entry.id   AF-A0A7Y9GCN4-F1
#
_cell.length_a   1.000
_cell.length_b   1.000
_cell.length_c   1.000
_cell.angle_alpha   90.00
_cell.angle_beta   90.00
_cell.angle_gamma   90.00
#
_symmetry.space_group_name_H-M   'P 1'
#
loop_
_entity.id
_entity.type
_entity.pdbx_description
1 polymer ?
#
loop_
_entity_poly.entity_id
_entity_poly.type
_entity_poly.pdbx_seq_one_letter_code
_entity_poly.pdbx_strand_id
1 'polypeptide(L)'
;MRQVLGLADDEVALRQAASASAKRHRALVRKRLGVAYEAARVRQVAEAAIRRAVQSKDNPADLINVALEKLVRERCELPGYTTLDAMAASIRAEVNTGFFAMVAGRLDRSARARLARLLVVDPVSRRSEFDRLKDVAKAASLGKFKQRSALLADLDAIGPTGVWLQDVPAGKVAHFAGQARVTDAADMRKVGADKQLTLLACTRSRAGSATTW
;
A
#
# COMPACT_ATOMS: atom_id res chain seq x y z
N MET A 1 3.81 -58.55 -1.79
CA MET A 1 3.01 -58.63 -0.55
C MET A 1 1.70 -57.81 -0.56
N ARG A 2 1.36 -57.07 -1.63
CA ARG A 2 0.08 -56.31 -1.75
C ARG A 2 -1.05 -57.01 -2.51
N GLN A 3 -0.74 -58.07 -3.26
CA GLN A 3 -1.73 -58.81 -4.07
C GLN A 3 -2.37 -60.00 -3.33
N VAL A 4 -1.97 -60.26 -2.09
CA VAL A 4 -2.41 -61.44 -1.31
C VAL A 4 -3.61 -61.13 -0.39
N LEU A 5 -3.96 -59.85 -0.20
CA LEU A 5 -4.96 -59.44 0.80
C LEU A 5 -6.34 -59.03 0.24
N GLY A 6 -6.56 -59.06 -1.08
CA GLY A 6 -7.91 -58.86 -1.65
C GLY A 6 -8.62 -57.56 -1.26
N LEU A 7 -7.88 -56.52 -0.88
CA LEU A 7 -8.47 -55.22 -0.52
C LEU A 7 -8.68 -54.40 -1.80
N ALA A 8 -9.93 -54.02 -2.05
CA ALA A 8 -10.32 -53.07 -3.09
C ALA A 8 -9.74 -51.67 -2.80
N ASP A 9 -9.85 -50.75 -3.77
CA ASP A 9 -9.40 -49.35 -3.75
C ASP A 9 -10.00 -48.48 -2.61
N ASP A 10 -9.74 -48.86 -1.36
CA ASP A 10 -10.27 -48.23 -0.14
C ASP A 10 -9.62 -46.89 0.19
N GLU A 11 -8.53 -46.53 -0.50
CA GLU A 11 -7.84 -45.24 -0.27
C GLU A 11 -8.72 -44.06 -0.68
N VAL A 12 -9.53 -44.22 -1.73
CA VAL A 12 -10.48 -43.18 -2.19
C VAL A 12 -11.67 -43.09 -1.24
N ALA A 13 -12.19 -44.24 -0.78
CA ALA A 13 -13.33 -44.31 0.15
C ALA A 13 -13.00 -43.70 1.53
N LEU A 14 -11.81 -43.99 2.07
CA LEU A 14 -11.34 -43.43 3.34
C LEU A 14 -11.12 -41.91 3.26
N ARG A 15 -10.51 -41.41 2.16
CA ARG A 15 -10.35 -39.96 1.93
C ARG A 15 -11.70 -39.24 1.80
N GLN A 16 -12.66 -39.84 1.10
CA GLN A 16 -14.00 -39.28 0.97
C GLN A 16 -14.76 -39.29 2.31
N ALA A 17 -14.70 -40.38 3.08
CA ALA A 17 -15.30 -40.49 4.41
C ALA A 17 -14.70 -39.49 5.41
N ALA A 18 -13.39 -39.26 5.36
CA ALA A 18 -12.71 -38.22 6.14
C ALA A 18 -13.19 -36.81 5.75
N SER A 19 -13.37 -36.55 4.44
CA SER A 19 -13.90 -35.27 3.95
C SER A 19 -15.36 -35.02 4.38
N ALA A 20 -16.19 -36.06 4.35
CA ALA A 20 -17.59 -36.00 4.77
C ALA A 20 -17.72 -35.75 6.27
N SER A 21 -16.85 -36.39 7.07
CA SER A 21 -16.74 -36.17 8.51
C SER A 21 -16.27 -34.75 8.83
N ALA A 22 -15.28 -34.22 8.11
CA ALA A 22 -14.81 -32.84 8.26
C ALA A 22 -15.89 -31.81 7.87
N LYS A 23 -16.72 -32.10 6.87
CA LYS A 23 -17.86 -31.24 6.47
C LYS A 23 -18.94 -31.20 7.56
N ARG A 24 -19.28 -32.37 8.12
CA ARG A 24 -20.24 -32.47 9.25
C ARG A 24 -19.71 -31.76 10.49
N HIS A 25 -18.43 -31.93 10.82
CA HIS A 25 -17.79 -31.25 11.95
C HIS A 25 -17.83 -29.72 11.78
N ARG A 26 -17.47 -29.20 10.59
CA ARG A 26 -17.59 -27.76 10.29
C ARG A 26 -19.02 -27.24 10.43
N ALA A 27 -20.03 -28.00 9.99
CA ALA A 27 -21.43 -27.62 10.15
C ALA A 27 -21.86 -27.54 11.62
N LEU A 28 -21.41 -28.48 12.46
CA LEU A 28 -21.69 -28.46 13.90
C LEU A 28 -21.01 -27.28 14.60
N VAL A 29 -19.74 -27.00 14.26
CA VAL A 29 -19.01 -25.84 14.78
C VAL A 29 -19.71 -24.53 14.40
N ARG A 30 -20.13 -24.38 13.13
CA ARG A 30 -20.93 -23.24 12.66
C ARG A 30 -22.21 -23.05 13.45
N LYS A 31 -22.98 -24.13 13.65
CA LYS A 31 -24.21 -24.11 14.45
C LYS A 31 -23.93 -23.70 15.90
N ARG A 32 -22.84 -24.19 16.51
CA ARG A 32 -22.47 -23.87 17.89
C ARG A 32 -22.03 -22.42 18.08
N LEU A 33 -21.30 -21.87 17.11
CA LEU A 33 -20.80 -20.48 17.13
C LEU A 33 -21.83 -19.47 16.60
N GLY A 34 -22.93 -19.95 16.00
CA GLY A 34 -23.94 -19.09 15.37
C GLY A 34 -23.40 -18.35 14.14
N VAL A 35 -22.49 -18.99 13.42
CA VAL A 35 -21.81 -18.42 12.24
C VAL A 35 -22.41 -19.01 10.98
N ALA A 36 -22.87 -18.15 10.07
CA ALA A 36 -23.33 -18.55 8.74
C ALA A 36 -22.17 -18.47 7.74
N TYR A 37 -21.95 -19.56 6.99
CA TYR A 37 -21.00 -19.54 5.87
C TYR A 37 -21.70 -19.08 4.61
N GLU A 38 -21.61 -17.79 4.33
CA GLU A 38 -22.01 -17.20 3.06
C GLU A 38 -20.77 -16.55 2.43
N ALA A 39 -20.09 -17.27 1.54
CA ALA A 39 -18.83 -16.82 0.95
C ALA A 39 -18.94 -15.44 0.28
N ALA A 40 -20.06 -15.16 -0.38
CA ALA A 40 -20.33 -13.85 -0.99
C ALA A 40 -20.41 -12.74 0.06
N ARG A 41 -21.14 -12.97 1.16
CA ARG A 41 -21.27 -12.01 2.25
C ARG A 41 -19.95 -11.77 2.97
N VAL A 42 -19.20 -12.83 3.30
CA VAL A 42 -17.85 -12.75 3.90
C VAL A 42 -16.95 -11.86 3.04
N ARG A 43 -16.93 -12.11 1.73
CA ARG A 43 -16.13 -11.32 0.78
C ARG A 43 -16.58 -9.86 0.75
N GLN A 44 -17.88 -9.60 0.66
CA GLN A 44 -18.43 -8.24 0.63
C GLN A 44 -18.08 -7.45 1.90
N VAL A 45 -18.22 -8.05 3.07
CA VAL A 45 -17.92 -7.43 4.37
C VAL A 45 -16.43 -7.12 4.49
N ALA A 46 -15.57 -8.08 4.14
CA ALA A 46 -14.12 -7.90 4.17
C ALA A 46 -13.68 -6.81 3.17
N GLU A 47 -14.17 -6.85 1.94
CA GLU A 47 -13.86 -5.86 0.91
C GLU A 47 -14.29 -4.44 1.34
N ALA A 48 -15.51 -4.27 1.86
CA ALA A 48 -16.00 -2.98 2.32
C ALA A 48 -15.16 -2.45 3.50
N ALA A 49 -14.76 -3.32 4.42
CA ALA A 49 -13.89 -2.96 5.54
C ALA A 49 -12.52 -2.49 5.05
N ILE A 50 -11.89 -3.26 4.14
CA ILE A 50 -10.59 -2.92 3.56
C ILE A 50 -10.69 -1.62 2.76
N ARG A 51 -11.67 -1.46 1.86
CA ARG A 51 -11.84 -0.24 1.05
C ARG A 51 -11.93 1.02 1.91
N ARG A 52 -12.65 0.96 3.04
CA ARG A 52 -12.71 2.07 4.00
C ARG A 52 -11.38 2.31 4.70
N ALA A 53 -10.73 1.25 5.18
CA ALA A 53 -9.46 1.36 5.88
C ALA A 53 -8.34 1.90 4.97
N VAL A 54 -8.30 1.45 3.71
CA VAL A 54 -7.30 1.86 2.71
C VAL A 54 -7.35 3.35 2.45
N GLN A 55 -8.45 4.06 2.69
CA GLN A 55 -8.46 5.51 2.51
C GLN A 55 -7.47 6.24 3.44
N SER A 56 -7.24 5.71 4.65
CA SER A 56 -6.38 6.35 5.65
C SER A 56 -5.10 5.58 5.96
N LYS A 57 -5.12 4.25 5.79
CA LYS A 57 -4.01 3.34 6.10
C LYS A 57 -3.49 2.67 4.83
N ASP A 58 -2.21 2.31 4.82
CA ASP A 58 -1.59 1.59 3.70
C ASP A 58 -0.86 0.30 4.10
N ASN A 59 -0.66 0.07 5.40
CA ASN A 59 0.00 -1.13 5.90
C ASN A 59 -0.92 -2.35 5.74
N PRO A 60 -0.50 -3.41 5.00
CA PRO A 60 -1.33 -4.59 4.79
C PRO A 60 -1.83 -5.24 6.08
N ALA A 61 -1.00 -5.30 7.13
CA ALA A 61 -1.40 -5.89 8.40
C ALA A 61 -2.59 -5.14 9.04
N ASP A 62 -2.57 -3.80 8.99
CA ASP A 62 -3.67 -2.99 9.52
C ASP A 62 -4.96 -3.18 8.72
N LEU A 63 -4.86 -3.36 7.40
CA LEU A 63 -6.03 -3.62 6.53
C LEU A 63 -6.67 -4.97 6.84
N ILE A 64 -5.83 -6.01 6.99
CA ILE A 64 -6.28 -7.35 7.34
C ILE A 64 -6.90 -7.36 8.74
N ASN A 65 -6.28 -6.67 9.71
CA ASN A 65 -6.82 -6.57 11.07
C ASN A 65 -8.22 -5.92 11.07
N VAL A 66 -8.41 -4.82 10.34
CA VAL A 66 -9.74 -4.17 10.24
C VAL A 66 -10.76 -5.11 9.57
N ALA A 67 -10.36 -5.86 8.55
CA ALA A 67 -11.23 -6.84 7.90
C ALA A 67 -11.64 -7.96 8.88
N LEU A 68 -10.68 -8.50 9.64
CA LEU A 68 -10.91 -9.54 10.64
C LEU A 68 -11.85 -9.06 11.74
N GLU A 69 -11.59 -7.89 12.34
CA GLU A 69 -12.45 -7.29 13.36
C GLU A 69 -13.89 -7.14 12.86
N LYS A 70 -14.06 -6.69 11.61
CA LYS A 70 -15.37 -6.51 11.00
C LYS A 70 -16.09 -7.83 10.77
N LEU A 71 -15.40 -8.85 10.27
CA LEU A 71 -15.94 -10.19 10.07
C LEU A 71 -16.37 -10.85 11.39
N VAL A 72 -15.54 -10.73 12.44
CA VAL A 72 -15.87 -11.23 13.78
C VAL A 72 -17.12 -10.55 14.33
N ARG A 73 -17.18 -9.21 14.22
CA ARG A 73 -18.33 -8.42 14.68
C ARG A 73 -19.63 -8.80 13.97
N GLU A 74 -19.56 -9.15 12.68
CA GLU A 74 -20.72 -9.58 11.89
C GLU A 74 -21.01 -11.09 11.95
N ARG A 75 -20.30 -11.84 12.81
CA ARG A 75 -20.43 -13.30 12.96
C ARG A 75 -20.26 -14.05 11.64
N CYS A 76 -19.36 -13.56 10.81
CA CYS A 76 -18.97 -14.18 9.55
C CYS A 76 -17.87 -15.23 9.78
N GLU A 77 -17.87 -16.30 8.97
CA GLU A 77 -16.74 -17.24 8.98
C GLU A 77 -15.49 -16.56 8.45
N LEU A 78 -14.37 -16.77 9.14
CA LEU A 78 -13.11 -16.14 8.76
C LEU A 78 -12.52 -16.87 7.54
N PRO A 79 -12.26 -16.15 6.43
CA PRO A 79 -11.53 -16.72 5.32
C PRO A 79 -10.06 -16.96 5.71
N GLY A 80 -9.37 -17.79 4.93
CA GLY A 80 -7.94 -18.02 5.14
C GLY A 80 -7.12 -16.74 4.98
N TYR A 81 -6.00 -16.65 5.70
CA TYR A 81 -5.12 -15.47 5.67
C TYR A 81 -4.72 -15.07 4.24
N THR A 82 -4.35 -16.05 3.40
CA THR A 82 -3.98 -15.82 2.00
C THR A 82 -5.10 -15.16 1.19
N THR A 83 -6.36 -15.42 1.53
CA THR A 83 -7.51 -14.78 0.87
C THR A 83 -7.61 -13.32 1.28
N LEU A 84 -7.47 -13.00 2.57
CA LEU A 84 -7.49 -11.62 3.06
C LEU A 84 -6.29 -10.82 2.56
N ASP A 85 -5.11 -11.43 2.53
CA ASP A 85 -3.89 -10.80 2.02
C ASP A 85 -4.01 -10.45 0.53
N ALA A 86 -4.49 -11.39 -0.29
CA ALA A 86 -4.75 -11.13 -1.71
C ALA A 86 -5.82 -10.03 -1.92
N MET A 87 -6.90 -10.05 -1.14
CA MET A 87 -7.93 -9.00 -1.19
C MET A 87 -7.36 -7.63 -0.78
N ALA A 88 -6.59 -7.56 0.31
CA ALA A 88 -5.96 -6.34 0.77
C ALA A 88 -4.96 -5.79 -0.26
N ALA A 89 -4.15 -6.66 -0.88
CA ALA A 89 -3.21 -6.28 -1.92
C ALA A 89 -3.93 -5.71 -3.15
N SER A 90 -4.98 -6.38 -3.63
CA SER A 90 -5.75 -5.96 -4.80
C SER A 90 -6.45 -4.61 -4.57
N ILE A 91 -7.19 -4.48 -3.46
CA ILE A 91 -7.91 -3.24 -3.13
C ILE A 91 -6.93 -2.08 -2.89
N ARG A 92 -5.80 -2.34 -2.22
CA ARG A 92 -4.77 -1.31 -2.02
C ARG A 92 -4.18 -0.86 -3.36
N ALA A 93 -3.91 -1.77 -4.29
CA ALA A 93 -3.40 -1.43 -5.61
C ALA A 93 -4.42 -0.58 -6.40
N GLU A 94 -5.70 -0.95 -6.37
CA GLU A 94 -6.79 -0.20 -7.01
C GLU A 94 -6.89 1.24 -6.46
N VAL A 95 -7.04 1.38 -5.13
CA VAL A 95 -7.23 2.68 -4.49
C VAL A 95 -5.97 3.56 -4.65
N ASN A 96 -4.78 3.01 -4.51
CA ASN A 96 -3.54 3.78 -4.68
C ASN A 96 -3.36 4.22 -6.13
N THR A 97 -3.75 3.40 -7.11
CA THR A 97 -3.77 3.80 -8.52
C THR A 97 -4.73 4.98 -8.74
N GLY A 98 -5.90 4.97 -8.10
CA GLY A 98 -6.82 6.11 -8.12
C GLY A 98 -6.20 7.39 -7.56
N PHE A 99 -5.51 7.32 -6.41
CA PHE A 99 -4.78 8.46 -5.86
C PHE A 99 -3.68 8.95 -6.79
N PHE A 100 -2.92 8.04 -7.41
CA PHE A 100 -1.86 8.41 -8.35
C PHE A 100 -2.40 9.14 -9.57
N ALA A 101 -3.49 8.63 -10.17
CA ALA A 101 -4.15 9.26 -11.30
C ALA A 101 -4.71 10.64 -10.94
N MET A 102 -5.33 10.78 -9.75
CA MET A 102 -5.87 12.05 -9.26
C MET A 102 -4.78 13.11 -9.09
N VAL A 103 -3.68 12.77 -8.41
CA VAL A 103 -2.56 13.69 -8.20
C VAL A 103 -1.89 14.04 -9.54
N ALA A 104 -1.68 13.04 -10.40
CA ALA A 104 -1.14 13.26 -11.74
C ALA A 104 -2.03 14.18 -12.58
N GLY A 105 -3.35 14.01 -12.53
CA GLY A 105 -4.32 14.85 -13.25
C GLY A 105 -4.27 16.34 -12.86
N ARG A 106 -3.84 16.65 -11.63
CA ARG A 106 -3.69 18.03 -11.14
C ARG A 106 -2.35 18.67 -11.48
N LEU A 107 -1.38 17.87 -11.92
CA LEU A 107 -0.05 18.33 -12.30
C LEU A 107 -0.09 18.81 -13.77
N ASP A 108 0.06 20.12 -13.95
CA ASP A 108 0.23 20.71 -15.27
C ASP A 108 1.56 20.30 -15.92
N ARG A 109 1.70 20.57 -17.22
CA ARG A 109 2.90 20.19 -17.98
C ARG A 109 4.17 20.79 -17.37
N SER A 110 4.08 22.01 -16.84
CA SER A 110 5.21 22.69 -16.21
C SER A 110 5.62 22.02 -14.91
N ALA A 111 4.68 21.67 -14.02
CA ALA A 111 4.95 20.95 -12.78
C ALA A 111 5.52 19.56 -13.05
N ARG A 112 4.96 18.83 -14.02
CA ARG A 112 5.49 17.51 -14.42
C ARG A 112 6.96 17.60 -14.86
N ALA A 113 7.30 18.59 -15.68
CA ALA A 113 8.68 18.81 -16.11
C ALA A 113 9.59 19.16 -14.93
N ARG A 114 9.14 20.02 -14.01
CA ARG A 114 9.90 20.37 -12.80
C ARG A 114 10.15 19.15 -11.90
N LEU A 115 9.14 18.33 -11.66
CA LEU A 115 9.28 17.09 -10.89
C LEU A 115 10.20 16.08 -11.58
N ALA A 116 10.12 15.94 -12.91
CA ALA A 116 11.01 15.06 -13.66
C ALA A 116 12.48 15.47 -13.56
N ARG A 117 12.78 16.78 -13.50
CA ARG A 117 14.15 17.29 -13.31
C ARG A 117 14.77 16.85 -12.00
N LEU A 118 13.98 16.62 -10.95
CA LEU A 118 14.49 16.14 -9.66
C LEU A 118 15.21 14.79 -9.77
N LEU A 119 14.88 13.97 -10.77
CA LEU A 119 15.48 12.66 -11.01
C LEU A 119 16.71 12.69 -11.93
N VAL A 120 17.06 13.87 -12.48
CA VAL A 120 18.26 14.03 -13.28
C VAL A 120 19.47 13.86 -12.36
N VAL A 121 20.35 12.93 -12.73
CA VAL A 121 21.56 12.63 -11.97
C VAL A 121 22.65 13.57 -12.45
N ASP A 122 23.21 14.34 -11.54
CA ASP A 122 24.36 15.18 -11.82
C ASP A 122 25.60 14.30 -12.13
N PRO A 123 26.30 14.53 -13.26
CA PRO A 123 27.36 13.64 -13.71
C PRO A 123 28.60 13.67 -12.81
N VAL A 124 28.82 14.77 -12.06
CA VAL A 124 29.98 14.98 -11.20
C VAL A 124 29.75 14.39 -9.81
N SER A 125 28.62 14.75 -9.20
CA SER A 125 28.24 14.31 -7.85
C SER A 125 27.55 12.94 -7.82
N ARG A 126 27.19 12.40 -8.99
CA ARG A 126 26.49 11.10 -9.17
C ARG A 126 25.20 10.99 -8.36
N ARG A 127 24.61 12.12 -7.96
CA ARG A 127 23.41 12.22 -7.14
C ARG A 127 22.37 13.11 -7.81
N SER A 128 21.09 12.74 -7.67
CA SER A 128 19.98 13.57 -8.13
C SER A 128 19.54 14.57 -7.05
N GLU A 129 18.79 15.61 -7.44
CA GLU A 129 18.15 16.51 -6.47
C GLU A 129 17.16 15.78 -5.57
N PHE A 130 16.50 14.74 -6.10
CA PHE A 130 15.67 13.83 -5.33
C PHE A 130 16.45 13.09 -4.23
N ASP A 131 17.68 12.66 -4.50
CA ASP A 131 18.54 12.05 -3.48
C ASP A 131 18.91 13.06 -2.38
N ARG A 132 19.21 14.30 -2.77
CA ARG A 132 19.48 15.39 -1.82
C ARG A 132 18.24 15.74 -0.98
N LEU A 133 17.04 15.67 -1.55
CA LEU A 133 15.78 15.91 -0.85
C LEU A 133 15.50 14.86 0.23
N LYS A 134 15.95 13.62 0.02
CA LYS A 134 15.83 12.52 1.00
C LYS A 134 16.81 12.65 2.18
N ASP A 135 17.94 13.34 1.99
CA ASP A 135 19.03 13.45 2.98
C ASP A 135 18.72 14.39 4.17
N VAL A 136 17.54 15.01 4.24
CA VAL A 136 17.23 16.00 5.26
C VAL A 136 16.94 15.36 6.63
N ALA A 137 18.00 15.19 7.43
CA ALA A 137 18.06 15.40 8.90
C ALA A 137 19.44 15.08 9.55
N LYS A 138 20.58 15.08 8.83
CA LYS A 138 21.89 15.00 9.48
C LYS A 138 22.47 16.41 9.70
N ALA A 139 22.37 16.89 10.94
CA ALA A 139 23.02 18.04 11.59
C ALA A 139 23.59 19.15 10.68
N ALA A 140 23.02 20.36 10.77
CA ALA A 140 23.45 21.52 10.00
C ALA A 140 24.70 22.19 10.61
N SER A 141 25.74 22.43 9.80
CA SER A 141 26.72 23.50 10.04
C SER A 141 26.31 24.75 9.26
N LEU A 142 26.59 25.94 9.79
CA LEU A 142 26.12 27.25 9.31
C LEU A 142 26.35 27.52 7.80
N GLY A 143 27.38 26.95 7.17
CA GLY A 143 27.61 27.06 5.72
C GLY A 143 26.58 26.32 4.86
N LYS A 144 26.04 25.21 5.36
CA LYS A 144 24.98 24.43 4.69
C LYS A 144 23.61 25.09 4.80
N PHE A 145 23.44 26.11 5.66
CA PHE A 145 22.18 26.83 5.83
C PHE A 145 21.85 27.70 4.62
N LYS A 146 22.82 28.43 4.05
CA LYS A 146 22.60 29.23 2.82
C LYS A 146 22.28 28.34 1.60
N GLN A 147 23.01 27.24 1.44
CA GLN A 147 22.71 26.23 0.42
C GLN A 147 21.33 25.60 0.62
N ARG A 148 20.93 25.37 1.87
CA ARG A 148 19.58 24.88 2.20
C ARG A 148 18.50 25.94 1.95
N SER A 149 18.76 27.22 2.20
CA SER A 149 17.81 28.30 1.90
C SER A 149 17.62 28.51 0.40
N ALA A 150 18.69 28.40 -0.40
CA ALA A 150 18.61 28.43 -1.86
C ALA A 150 17.85 27.20 -2.39
N LEU A 151 18.15 26.01 -1.85
CA LEU A 151 17.40 24.79 -2.16
C LEU A 151 15.92 24.93 -1.78
N LEU A 152 15.58 25.56 -0.64
CA LEU A 152 14.20 25.81 -0.23
C LEU A 152 13.48 26.78 -1.18
N ALA A 153 14.15 27.86 -1.62
CA ALA A 153 13.60 28.79 -2.60
C ALA A 153 13.38 28.13 -3.99
N ASP A 154 14.34 27.31 -4.44
CA ASP A 154 14.23 26.53 -5.68
C ASP A 154 13.11 25.48 -5.58
N LEU A 155 12.94 24.88 -4.40
CA LEU A 155 11.86 23.97 -4.11
C LEU A 155 10.51 24.71 -4.18
N ASP A 156 10.35 25.89 -3.58
CA ASP A 156 9.12 26.70 -3.64
C ASP A 156 8.72 27.10 -5.06
N ALA A 157 9.70 27.22 -5.96
CA ALA A 157 9.46 27.40 -7.39
C ALA A 157 8.93 26.15 -8.13
N ILE A 158 8.91 24.96 -7.51
CA ILE A 158 8.39 23.73 -8.13
C ILE A 158 6.85 23.74 -8.22
N GLY A 159 6.16 24.41 -7.31
CA GLY A 159 4.70 24.64 -7.41
C GLY A 159 3.89 24.25 -6.16
N PRO A 160 2.55 24.44 -6.22
CA PRO A 160 1.67 24.39 -5.07
C PRO A 160 1.37 22.94 -4.66
N THR A 161 2.27 22.34 -3.89
CA THR A 161 2.16 20.93 -3.46
C THR A 161 0.87 20.65 -2.68
N GLY A 162 0.36 21.64 -1.93
CA GLY A 162 -0.92 21.55 -1.22
C GLY A 162 -2.13 21.41 -2.15
N VAL A 163 -2.10 22.01 -3.34
CA VAL A 163 -3.17 21.89 -4.34
C VAL A 163 -3.12 20.51 -5.01
N TRP A 164 -1.92 20.02 -5.31
CA TRP A 164 -1.77 18.70 -5.94
C TRP A 164 -2.24 17.56 -5.03
N LEU A 165 -1.91 17.66 -3.73
CA LEU A 165 -2.24 16.67 -2.71
C LEU A 165 -3.55 16.96 -1.97
N GLN A 166 -4.37 17.90 -2.44
CA GLN A 166 -5.70 18.15 -1.90
C GLN A 166 -6.49 16.83 -1.83
N ASP A 167 -7.30 16.60 -0.80
CA ASP A 167 -8.09 15.36 -0.64
C ASP A 167 -7.28 14.06 -0.52
N VAL A 168 -5.94 14.10 -0.53
CA VAL A 168 -5.09 12.95 -0.19
C VAL A 168 -4.88 12.96 1.32
N PRO A 169 -5.33 11.93 2.07
CA PRO A 169 -5.20 11.91 3.51
C PRO A 169 -3.73 12.00 3.97
N ALA A 170 -3.46 12.72 5.06
CA ALA A 170 -2.09 12.95 5.53
C ALA A 170 -1.30 11.64 5.78
N GLY A 171 -1.98 10.58 6.24
CA GLY A 171 -1.40 9.24 6.38
C GLY A 171 -0.90 8.66 5.06
N LYS A 172 -1.63 8.88 3.96
CA LYS A 172 -1.23 8.48 2.60
C LYS A 172 -0.03 9.27 2.12
N VAL A 173 -0.06 10.59 2.28
CA VAL A 173 1.08 11.46 1.91
C VAL A 173 2.33 11.01 2.66
N ALA A 174 2.21 10.75 3.98
CA ALA A 174 3.32 10.25 4.79
C ALA A 174 3.83 8.88 4.32
N HIS A 175 2.93 7.97 3.98
CA HIS A 175 3.27 6.64 3.49
C HIS A 175 3.97 6.68 2.12
N PHE A 176 3.42 7.43 1.15
CA PHE A 176 3.99 7.61 -0.18
C PHE A 176 5.36 8.30 -0.11
N ALA A 177 5.51 9.32 0.72
CA ALA A 177 6.82 9.92 0.95
C ALA A 177 7.81 8.94 1.61
N GLY A 178 7.33 8.06 2.49
CA GLY A 178 8.10 6.96 3.07
C GLY A 178 8.60 5.97 2.02
N GLN A 179 7.71 5.54 1.10
CA GLN A 179 8.08 4.69 -0.04
C GLN A 179 9.13 5.35 -0.93
N ALA A 180 8.93 6.63 -1.26
CA ALA A 180 9.85 7.39 -2.09
C ALA A 180 11.23 7.52 -1.43
N ARG A 181 11.29 7.65 -0.10
CA ARG A 181 12.56 7.75 0.65
C ARG A 181 13.46 6.52 0.51
N VAL A 182 12.87 5.32 0.38
CA VAL A 182 13.64 4.08 0.22
C VAL A 182 13.86 3.70 -1.25
N THR A 183 13.29 4.46 -2.18
CA THR A 183 13.45 4.24 -3.63
C THR A 183 14.53 5.18 -4.16
N ASP A 184 15.46 4.67 -4.96
CA ASP A 184 16.48 5.50 -5.61
C ASP A 184 15.97 6.13 -6.92
N ALA A 185 16.73 7.07 -7.48
CA ALA A 185 16.33 7.74 -8.72
C ALA A 185 16.26 6.80 -9.94
N ALA A 186 17.01 5.69 -9.95
CA ALA A 186 16.98 4.71 -11.03
C ALA A 186 15.72 3.85 -10.98
N ASP A 187 15.31 3.42 -9.80
CA ASP A 187 14.09 2.65 -9.58
C ASP A 187 12.85 3.52 -9.73
N MET A 188 12.89 4.79 -9.33
CA MET A 188 11.80 5.75 -9.59
C MET A 188 11.46 5.86 -11.07
N ARG A 189 12.44 5.72 -11.98
CA ARG A 189 12.21 5.73 -13.44
C ARG A 189 11.55 4.46 -13.98
N LYS A 190 11.61 3.35 -13.23
CA LYS A 190 10.95 2.08 -13.58
C LYS A 190 9.50 2.02 -13.10
N VAL A 191 9.13 2.92 -12.20
CA VAL A 191 7.77 3.04 -11.68
C VAL A 191 6.88 3.76 -12.70
N GLY A 192 5.60 3.37 -12.78
CA GLY A 192 4.64 4.05 -13.67
C GLY A 192 4.57 5.57 -13.42
N ALA A 193 4.41 6.35 -14.49
CA ALA A 193 4.58 7.80 -14.48
C ALA A 193 3.72 8.52 -13.41
N ASP A 194 2.46 8.13 -13.24
CA ASP A 194 1.56 8.76 -12.28
C ASP A 194 1.99 8.50 -10.83
N LYS A 195 2.43 7.26 -10.55
CA LYS A 195 2.97 6.89 -9.25
C LYS A 195 4.29 7.64 -9.00
N GLN A 196 5.19 7.70 -9.98
CA GLN A 196 6.44 8.44 -9.88
C GLN A 196 6.19 9.92 -9.53
N LEU A 197 5.29 10.60 -10.26
CA LEU A 197 4.92 11.99 -10.00
C LEU A 197 4.34 12.19 -8.60
N THR A 198 3.46 11.29 -8.17
CA THR A 198 2.83 11.38 -6.84
C THR A 198 3.84 11.21 -5.72
N LEU A 199 4.76 10.24 -5.85
CA LEU A 199 5.84 10.02 -4.89
C LEU A 199 6.74 11.26 -4.77
N LEU A 200 7.09 11.90 -5.89
CA LEU A 200 7.87 13.14 -5.91
C LEU A 200 7.13 14.33 -5.28
N ALA A 201 5.83 14.46 -5.53
CA ALA A 201 5.01 15.49 -4.89
C ALA A 201 4.94 15.27 -3.37
N CYS A 202 4.79 14.02 -2.92
CA CYS A 202 4.71 13.68 -1.48
C CYS A 202 6.04 13.92 -0.75
N THR A 203 7.19 13.57 -1.34
CA THR A 203 8.50 13.86 -0.73
C THR A 203 8.72 15.35 -0.57
N ARG A 204 8.32 16.13 -1.57
CA ARG A 204 8.40 17.59 -1.49
C ARG A 204 7.50 18.16 -0.38
N SER A 205 6.26 17.69 -0.27
CA SER A 205 5.34 18.13 0.79
C SER A 205 5.95 17.95 2.18
N ARG A 206 6.63 16.82 2.42
CA ARG A 206 7.27 16.53 3.71
C ARG A 206 8.51 17.38 3.97
N ALA A 207 9.30 17.69 2.94
CA ALA A 207 10.45 18.56 3.06
C ALA A 207 10.04 20.00 3.43
N GLY A 208 8.89 20.48 2.92
CA GLY A 208 8.31 21.77 3.31
C GLY A 208 7.83 21.79 4.77
N SER A 209 7.11 20.77 5.21
CA SER A 209 6.52 20.72 6.56
C SER A 209 7.54 20.55 7.70
N ALA A 210 8.73 20.00 7.42
CA ALA A 210 9.78 19.80 8.42
C ALA A 210 10.50 21.09 8.85
N THR A 211 10.10 22.25 8.32
CA THR A 211 10.75 23.56 8.51
C THR A 211 9.91 24.52 9.37
N THR A 212 8.70 24.14 9.78
CA THR A 212 7.75 25.02 10.52
C THR A 212 7.86 24.89 12.06
N TRP A 213 9.01 24.49 12.61
CA TRP A 213 9.26 24.42 14.06
C TRP A 213 10.53 25.16 14.43
#